data_AF-A0A409W430-F1
#
_entry.id   AF-A0A409W430-F1
#
_cell.length_a   1.000
_cell.length_b   1.000
_cell.length_c   1.000
_cell.angle_alpha   90.00
_cell.angle_beta   90.00
_cell.angle_gamma   90.00
#
_symmetry.space_group_name_H-M   'P 1'
#
loop_
_entity.id
_entity.type
_entity.pdbx_description
1 polymer ?
#
loop_
_entity_poly.entity_id
_entity_poly.type
_entity_poly.pdbx_seq_one_letter_code
_entity_poly.pdbx_strand_id
1 'polypeptide(L)'
;MTGPTGGILGGTLRALPDDLTIQTGSRTTARLLPTHLEIQTVVHNNELDNELNNELDNDAIEDGYNSDNGDGLESLVSGMSSNNGLQVPDTPPPLYTPTGIPMKKKYRPTPPGELMQFSGPCFIMMRAQETGVFPFNDRYLSRVAGMGRRAVWEYRRDADEARRLYTALYNAGLVSAEPFPNSPFANNAFDWVPDVNPPVVHRAPIQGFLPPPETLRPTQSMYKFYLVKKGEEVGIFGSWCEAAARINSLKGIGKAEWKRYSSWSRAYRMYRRAFYLDELSATPVVGGHFDVHA
;
A
#
# COMPACT_ATOMS: atom_id res chain seq x y z
N MET A 1 -5.61 -44.88 -2.28
CA MET A 1 -5.47 -43.42 -2.50
C MET A 1 -6.24 -42.72 -1.40
N THR A 2 -5.58 -42.44 -0.28
CA THR A 2 -6.15 -41.76 0.89
C THR A 2 -5.79 -40.29 0.80
N GLY A 3 -6.78 -39.43 0.51
CA GLY A 3 -6.58 -37.98 0.48
C GLY A 3 -6.27 -37.43 1.87
N PRO A 4 -5.44 -36.37 1.98
CA PRO A 4 -5.17 -35.74 3.26
C PRO A 4 -6.42 -34.99 3.75
N THR A 5 -6.96 -35.44 4.87
CA THR A 5 -7.94 -34.72 5.68
C THR A 5 -7.25 -33.52 6.33
N GLY A 6 -7.34 -32.36 5.68
CA GLY A 6 -6.88 -31.08 6.22
C GLY A 6 -7.85 -30.58 7.29
N GLY A 7 -7.61 -30.93 8.55
CA GLY A 7 -8.24 -30.28 9.69
C GLY A 7 -7.64 -28.89 9.89
N ILE A 8 -8.46 -27.85 9.82
CA ILE A 8 -8.06 -26.49 10.18
C ILE A 8 -7.91 -26.47 11.71
N LEU A 9 -6.68 -26.56 12.20
CA LEU A 9 -6.34 -26.30 13.59
C LEU A 9 -6.58 -24.81 13.88
N GLY A 10 -7.71 -24.48 14.51
CA GLY A 10 -7.95 -23.15 15.05
C GLY A 10 -6.92 -22.86 16.14
N GLY A 11 -6.00 -21.94 15.86
CA GLY A 11 -5.05 -21.46 16.86
C GLY A 11 -5.78 -20.84 18.06
N THR A 12 -5.16 -20.92 19.24
CA THR A 12 -5.65 -20.21 20.44
C THR A 12 -5.75 -18.72 20.14
N LEU A 13 -6.95 -18.15 20.33
CA LEU A 13 -7.20 -16.71 20.21
C LEU A 13 -6.19 -15.93 21.08
N ARG A 14 -5.67 -14.81 20.57
CA ARG A 14 -4.78 -13.93 21.34
C ARG A 14 -5.56 -13.40 22.54
N ALA A 15 -4.96 -13.45 23.73
CA ALA A 15 -5.58 -12.91 24.93
C ALA A 15 -5.88 -11.42 24.71
N LEU A 16 -7.14 -11.04 24.91
CA LEU A 16 -7.55 -9.64 24.89
C LEU A 16 -6.94 -8.94 26.11
N PRO A 17 -6.44 -7.70 25.97
CA PRO A 17 -5.98 -6.94 27.12
C PRO A 17 -7.17 -6.52 28.00
N ASP A 18 -6.93 -6.35 29.30
CA ASP A 18 -7.96 -6.11 30.32
C ASP A 18 -8.77 -4.81 30.09
N ASP A 19 -8.24 -3.87 29.31
CA ASP A 19 -8.92 -2.62 28.94
C ASP A 19 -9.90 -2.79 27.75
N LEU A 20 -9.92 -3.96 27.11
CA LEU A 20 -10.86 -4.33 26.05
C LEU A 20 -12.05 -5.10 26.67
N THR A 21 -12.96 -4.37 27.29
CA THR A 21 -14.22 -4.93 27.79
C THR A 21 -15.17 -5.25 26.64
N ILE A 22 -15.31 -6.53 26.29
CA ILE A 22 -16.40 -7.00 25.44
C ILE A 22 -17.68 -7.03 26.30
N GLN A 23 -18.62 -6.13 26.04
CA GLN A 23 -19.94 -6.23 26.64
C GLN A 23 -20.81 -7.17 25.82
N THR A 24 -20.98 -8.40 26.31
CA THR A 24 -21.93 -9.35 25.74
C THR A 24 -23.31 -9.11 26.36
N GLY A 25 -24.26 -8.62 25.56
CA GLY A 25 -25.66 -8.47 25.94
C GLY A 25 -26.52 -9.56 25.31
N SER A 26 -27.18 -10.40 26.09
CA SER A 26 -28.15 -11.37 25.56
C SER A 26 -29.58 -10.85 25.72
N ARG A 27 -30.36 -10.87 24.63
CA ARG A 27 -31.81 -10.64 24.67
C ARG A 27 -32.52 -11.97 24.49
N THR A 28 -33.15 -12.44 25.57
CA THR A 28 -33.99 -13.65 25.54
C THR A 28 -35.46 -13.25 25.40
N THR A 29 -36.12 -13.78 24.39
CA THR A 29 -37.54 -13.59 24.14
C THR A 29 -38.23 -14.94 24.24
N ALA A 30 -39.28 -15.04 25.07
CA ALA A 30 -40.05 -16.27 25.21
C ALA A 30 -41.49 -16.05 24.73
N ARG A 31 -42.02 -17.00 23.99
CA ARG A 31 -43.39 -17.01 23.48
C ARG A 31 -44.07 -18.31 23.85
N LEU A 32 -45.15 -18.23 24.62
CA LEU A 32 -45.98 -19.39 24.95
C LEU A 32 -46.98 -19.65 23.81
N LEU A 33 -46.89 -20.83 23.22
CA LEU A 33 -47.84 -21.33 22.22
C LEU A 33 -48.75 -22.38 22.90
N PRO A 34 -49.93 -22.70 22.34
CA PRO A 34 -50.88 -23.63 22.97
C PRO A 34 -50.32 -25.01 23.30
N THR A 35 -49.26 -25.43 22.59
CA THR A 35 -48.67 -26.78 22.71
C THR A 35 -47.26 -26.79 23.28
N HIS A 36 -46.56 -25.66 23.32
CA HIS A 36 -45.17 -25.58 23.80
C HIS A 36 -44.73 -24.13 24.07
N LEU A 37 -43.59 -23.99 24.76
CA LEU A 37 -42.91 -22.72 24.97
C LEU A 37 -41.76 -22.59 23.96
N GLU A 38 -41.75 -21.51 23.18
CA GLU A 38 -40.64 -21.15 22.28
C GLU A 38 -39.77 -20.11 22.99
N ILE A 39 -38.45 -20.37 23.09
CA ILE A 39 -37.49 -19.44 23.68
C ILE A 39 -36.44 -19.12 22.61
N GLN A 40 -36.35 -17.84 22.25
CA GLN A 40 -35.34 -17.32 21.34
C GLN A 40 -34.36 -16.45 22.12
N THR A 41 -33.11 -16.90 22.24
CA THR A 41 -32.02 -16.10 22.81
C THR A 41 -31.20 -15.53 21.67
N VAL A 42 -31.20 -14.20 21.55
CA VAL A 42 -30.31 -13.47 20.64
C VAL A 42 -29.15 -12.93 21.48
N VAL A 43 -27.95 -13.46 21.25
CA VAL A 43 -26.73 -12.93 21.88
C VAL A 43 -26.21 -11.80 21.00
N HIS A 44 -26.26 -10.58 21.51
CA HIS A 44 -25.61 -9.42 20.91
C HIS A 44 -24.27 -9.22 21.61
N ASN A 45 -23.18 -9.45 20.90
CA ASN A 45 -21.92 -8.89 21.34
C ASN A 45 -22.00 -7.38 21.04
N ASN A 46 -22.29 -6.57 22.05
CA ASN A 46 -22.13 -5.13 21.97
C ASN A 46 -20.61 -4.84 22.04
N GLU A 47 -19.91 -5.21 20.98
CA GLU A 47 -18.53 -4.81 20.77
C GLU A 47 -18.52 -3.31 20.51
N LEU A 48 -18.21 -2.49 21.52
CA LEU A 48 -17.61 -1.14 21.38
C LEU A 48 -18.26 -0.14 20.39
N ASP A 49 -19.41 -0.46 19.80
CA ASP A 49 -19.93 0.21 18.61
C ASP A 49 -20.67 1.51 18.99
N ASN A 50 -21.08 1.67 20.24
CA ASN A 50 -21.84 2.86 20.65
C ASN A 50 -20.99 4.15 20.78
N GLU A 51 -19.69 4.05 21.09
CA GLU A 51 -18.79 5.23 20.99
C GLU A 51 -18.19 5.36 19.57
N LEU A 52 -17.99 4.24 18.87
CA LEU A 52 -17.49 4.23 17.50
C LEU A 52 -18.52 4.83 16.52
N ASN A 53 -19.81 4.52 16.64
CA ASN A 53 -20.84 4.98 15.70
C ASN A 53 -21.15 6.49 15.85
N ASN A 54 -21.01 7.07 17.04
CA ASN A 54 -21.28 8.49 17.24
C ASN A 54 -20.15 9.42 16.74
N GLU A 55 -18.91 8.93 16.63
CA GLU A 55 -17.81 9.68 15.98
C GLU A 55 -17.67 9.37 14.47
N LEU A 56 -18.31 8.30 13.99
CA LEU A 56 -18.20 7.87 12.59
C LEU A 56 -18.95 8.78 11.60
N ASP A 57 -19.99 9.51 12.03
CA ASP A 57 -20.88 10.25 11.14
C ASP A 57 -20.39 11.65 10.73
N ASN A 58 -19.47 12.29 11.47
CA ASN A 58 -19.08 13.68 11.17
C ASN A 58 -17.88 13.83 10.22
N ASP A 59 -17.11 12.77 9.97
CA ASP A 59 -16.04 12.74 8.96
C ASP A 59 -16.42 11.90 7.73
N ALA A 60 -17.68 11.48 7.61
CA ALA A 60 -18.22 10.54 6.62
C ALA A 60 -18.31 11.11 5.18
N ILE A 61 -17.47 12.07 4.82
CA ILE A 61 -17.22 12.39 3.40
C ILE A 61 -16.11 11.48 2.83
N GLU A 62 -15.33 10.78 3.66
CA GLU A 62 -14.12 10.08 3.21
C GLU A 62 -14.32 8.61 2.83
N ASP A 63 -14.20 8.36 1.52
CA ASP A 63 -13.55 7.20 0.88
C ASP A 63 -13.75 5.85 1.61
N GLY A 64 -14.75 5.08 1.18
CA GLY A 64 -14.89 3.66 1.55
C GLY A 64 -13.55 2.91 1.40
N TYR A 65 -13.38 1.78 2.09
CA TYR A 65 -12.16 0.98 1.96
C TYR A 65 -11.87 0.76 0.47
N ASN A 66 -10.71 1.25 0.01
CA ASN A 66 -10.25 1.05 -1.36
C ASN A 66 -9.80 -0.40 -1.50
N SER A 67 -10.77 -1.32 -1.57
CA SER A 67 -10.54 -2.64 -2.11
C SER A 67 -10.32 -2.46 -3.61
N ASP A 68 -9.13 -2.78 -4.10
CA ASP A 68 -8.70 -2.54 -5.48
C ASP A 68 -9.37 -3.52 -6.48
N ASN A 69 -10.64 -3.86 -6.23
CA ASN A 69 -11.49 -4.69 -7.07
C ASN A 69 -12.35 -3.76 -7.94
N GLY A 70 -11.88 -3.37 -9.12
CA GLY A 70 -12.74 -2.66 -10.06
C GLY A 70 -12.01 -1.99 -11.21
N ASP A 71 -12.07 -2.64 -12.36
CA ASP A 71 -11.76 -2.15 -13.70
C ASP A 71 -12.56 -0.87 -14.00
N GLY A 72 -11.87 0.22 -14.37
CA GLY A 72 -12.55 1.49 -14.64
C GLY A 72 -11.66 2.55 -15.29
N LEU A 73 -11.70 2.56 -16.63
CA LEU A 73 -11.46 3.64 -17.59
C LEU A 73 -10.23 4.56 -17.38
N GLU A 74 -9.22 4.38 -18.24
CA GLU A 74 -8.24 5.40 -18.59
C GLU A 74 -8.54 5.93 -20.01
N SER A 75 -8.82 7.22 -20.17
CA SER A 75 -8.69 7.90 -21.46
C SER A 75 -8.55 9.41 -21.29
N LEU A 76 -7.74 9.99 -22.18
CA LEU A 76 -7.56 11.42 -22.49
C LEU A 76 -6.54 12.21 -21.66
N VAL A 77 -5.25 12.06 -21.98
CA VAL A 77 -4.36 13.23 -22.13
C VAL A 77 -3.42 12.99 -23.31
N SER A 78 -3.53 13.82 -24.34
CA SER A 78 -2.67 13.78 -25.53
C SER A 78 -2.00 15.14 -25.73
N GLY A 79 -0.67 15.11 -25.88
CA GLY A 79 0.11 16.14 -26.57
C GLY A 79 0.76 17.20 -25.70
N MET A 80 2.03 17.01 -25.34
CA MET A 80 3.08 18.05 -25.32
C MET A 80 4.47 17.37 -25.31
N SER A 81 5.25 17.54 -26.39
CA SER A 81 6.66 17.16 -26.48
C SER A 81 7.53 18.41 -26.59
N SER A 82 8.45 18.57 -25.65
CA SER A 82 9.59 19.49 -25.77
C SER A 82 10.85 18.77 -25.32
N ASN A 83 11.71 18.47 -26.29
CA ASN A 83 13.03 17.85 -26.12
C ASN A 83 14.03 18.86 -25.56
N ASN A 84 14.79 18.47 -24.54
CA ASN A 84 16.11 19.06 -24.29
C ASN A 84 17.07 17.95 -23.83
N GLY A 85 18.23 17.92 -24.48
CA GLY A 85 19.14 16.78 -24.53
C GLY A 85 19.89 16.52 -23.24
N LEU A 86 19.82 15.26 -22.80
CA LEU A 86 20.90 14.55 -22.12
C LEU A 86 21.33 13.42 -23.07
N GLN A 87 22.64 13.29 -23.29
CA GLN A 87 23.23 12.34 -24.24
C GLN A 87 22.82 10.91 -23.85
N VAL A 88 21.87 10.36 -24.61
CA VAL A 88 21.60 8.91 -24.61
C VAL A 88 22.85 8.24 -25.17
N PRO A 89 23.31 7.11 -24.60
CA PRO A 89 24.32 6.30 -25.26
C PRO A 89 23.80 5.89 -26.64
N ASP A 90 24.31 6.53 -27.70
CA ASP A 90 24.00 6.25 -29.12
C ASP A 90 24.49 4.87 -29.58
N THR A 91 25.12 4.10 -28.69
CA THR A 91 25.60 2.77 -29.02
C THR A 91 24.41 1.83 -29.21
N PRO A 92 24.31 1.14 -30.36
CA PRO A 92 23.28 0.14 -30.58
C PRO A 92 23.32 -0.89 -29.44
N PRO A 93 22.17 -1.49 -29.08
CA PRO A 93 22.16 -2.56 -28.10
C PRO A 93 23.22 -3.58 -28.50
N PRO A 94 24.03 -4.09 -27.55
CA PRO A 94 25.07 -5.05 -27.87
C PRO A 94 24.48 -6.19 -28.70
N LEU A 95 25.14 -6.54 -29.80
CA LEU A 95 24.66 -7.59 -30.72
C LEU A 95 24.72 -8.93 -30.00
N TYR A 96 23.56 -9.47 -29.61
CA TYR A 96 23.46 -10.77 -28.97
C TYR A 96 22.96 -11.83 -29.95
N THR A 97 23.52 -13.03 -29.80
CA THR A 97 23.15 -14.22 -30.57
C THR A 97 21.65 -14.48 -30.47
N PRO A 98 20.98 -14.93 -31.55
CA PRO A 98 19.52 -15.17 -31.60
C PRO A 98 18.97 -16.19 -30.58
N THR A 99 19.84 -16.83 -29.79
CA THR A 99 19.50 -17.77 -28.71
C THR A 99 19.53 -17.15 -27.30
N GLY A 100 19.80 -15.84 -27.15
CA GLY A 100 19.91 -15.17 -25.85
C GLY A 100 18.56 -14.85 -25.19
N ILE A 101 18.55 -14.70 -23.86
CA ILE A 101 17.39 -14.19 -23.10
C ILE A 101 17.10 -12.76 -23.59
N PRO A 102 15.83 -12.42 -23.91
CA PRO A 102 15.48 -11.05 -24.33
C PRO A 102 15.91 -10.04 -23.27
N MET A 103 16.36 -8.86 -23.68
CA MET A 103 16.78 -7.79 -22.77
C MET A 103 15.73 -6.67 -22.78
N LYS A 104 15.49 -6.03 -21.63
CA LYS A 104 14.62 -4.85 -21.50
C LYS A 104 15.35 -3.70 -20.84
N LYS A 105 14.88 -2.48 -21.11
CA LYS A 105 15.33 -1.27 -20.41
C LYS A 105 14.74 -1.25 -19.00
N LYS A 106 15.60 -1.11 -17.99
CA LYS A 106 15.23 -0.80 -16.61
C LYS A 106 15.70 0.62 -16.30
N TYR A 107 14.78 1.58 -16.26
CA TYR A 107 15.11 2.97 -16.00
C TYR A 107 15.54 3.17 -14.55
N ARG A 108 16.57 4.00 -14.37
CA ARG A 108 17.11 4.36 -13.07
C ARG A 108 16.27 5.48 -12.46
N PRO A 109 15.89 5.39 -11.18
CA PRO A 109 15.27 6.51 -10.49
C PRO A 109 16.26 7.67 -10.34
N THR A 110 15.74 8.91 -10.25
CA THR A 110 16.56 10.10 -9.97
C THR A 110 17.25 9.97 -8.62
N PRO A 111 18.60 10.00 -8.55
CA PRO A 111 19.31 9.83 -7.28
C PRO A 111 19.10 11.05 -6.36
N PRO A 112 19.19 10.88 -5.03
CA PRO A 112 19.00 11.96 -4.06
C PRO A 112 19.87 13.20 -4.30
N GLY A 113 21.10 13.02 -4.80
CA GLY A 113 22.04 14.12 -5.10
C GLY A 113 21.67 14.95 -6.34
N GLU A 114 20.78 14.45 -7.20
CA GLU A 114 20.31 15.14 -8.41
C GLU A 114 18.89 15.73 -8.23
N LEU A 115 18.31 15.64 -7.03
CA LEU A 115 16.99 16.20 -6.76
C LEU A 115 17.00 17.74 -6.90
N MET A 116 15.94 18.26 -7.49
CA MET A 116 15.75 19.71 -7.63
C MET A 116 15.74 20.40 -6.26
N GLN A 117 16.54 21.45 -6.14
CA GLN A 117 16.56 22.30 -4.94
C GLN A 117 15.54 23.43 -5.09
N PHE A 118 14.59 23.47 -4.17
CA PHE A 118 13.58 24.50 -4.05
C PHE A 118 12.94 24.42 -2.65
N SER A 119 12.11 25.41 -2.32
CA SER A 119 11.36 25.51 -1.06
C SER A 119 9.85 25.55 -1.32
N GLY A 120 9.06 25.22 -0.29
CA GLY A 120 7.60 25.25 -0.33
C GLY A 120 6.96 23.91 -0.71
N PRO A 121 5.67 23.92 -1.08
CA PRO A 121 4.91 22.71 -1.33
C PRO A 121 5.37 21.97 -2.59
N CYS A 122 5.32 20.65 -2.53
CA CYS A 122 5.88 19.77 -3.54
C CYS A 122 5.10 18.46 -3.68
N PHE A 123 5.47 17.70 -4.71
CA PHE A 123 5.08 16.32 -4.89
C PHE A 123 6.30 15.40 -4.89
N ILE A 124 6.19 14.30 -4.15
CA ILE A 124 7.09 13.16 -4.24
C ILE A 124 6.58 12.24 -5.35
N MET A 125 7.46 11.84 -6.27
CA MET A 125 7.18 10.89 -7.33
C MET A 125 7.96 9.60 -7.05
N MET A 126 7.31 8.63 -6.40
CA MET A 126 7.93 7.34 -6.05
C MET A 126 7.86 6.34 -7.22
N ARG A 127 6.71 6.30 -7.90
CA ARG A 127 6.50 5.50 -9.11
C ARG A 127 5.89 6.40 -10.19
N ALA A 128 6.71 6.78 -11.15
CA ALA A 128 6.39 7.76 -12.18
C ALA A 128 7.22 7.50 -13.45
N GLN A 129 6.93 8.21 -14.54
CA GLN A 129 7.78 8.21 -15.73
C GLN A 129 9.15 8.84 -15.44
N GLU A 130 9.17 9.85 -14.57
CA GLU A 130 10.37 10.42 -13.96
C GLU A 130 10.12 10.59 -12.46
N THR A 131 11.00 10.00 -11.65
CA THR A 131 10.91 10.03 -10.19
C THR A 131 11.63 11.25 -9.63
N GLY A 132 11.32 11.64 -8.41
CA GLY A 132 11.99 12.77 -7.75
C GLY A 132 11.04 13.58 -6.86
N VAL A 133 11.48 14.78 -6.51
CA VAL A 133 10.69 15.76 -5.74
C VAL A 133 10.53 17.00 -6.62
N PHE A 134 9.28 17.37 -6.88
CA PHE A 134 8.95 18.45 -7.82
C PHE A 134 8.08 19.51 -7.16
N PRO A 135 8.25 20.80 -7.50
CA PRO A 135 7.41 21.87 -6.96
C PRO A 135 5.94 21.66 -7.35
N PHE A 136 5.03 22.22 -6.55
CA PHE A 136 3.59 22.22 -6.82
C PHE A 136 3.26 23.07 -8.07
N ASN A 137 3.43 22.51 -9.27
CA ASN A 137 3.08 23.10 -10.55
C ASN A 137 2.71 22.02 -11.57
N ASP A 138 2.14 22.39 -12.73
CA ASP A 138 1.62 21.43 -13.72
C ASP A 138 2.66 20.45 -14.29
N ARG A 139 3.96 20.64 -14.01
CA ARG A 139 5.01 19.72 -14.44
C ARG A 139 4.88 18.34 -13.81
N TYR A 140 4.22 18.20 -12.65
CA TYR A 140 4.04 16.89 -12.03
C TYR A 140 3.12 15.99 -12.87
N LEU A 141 2.14 16.57 -13.59
CA LEU A 141 1.15 15.83 -14.37
C LEU A 141 1.80 15.07 -15.54
N SER A 142 2.74 15.67 -16.25
CA SER A 142 3.41 14.99 -17.36
C SER A 142 4.18 13.74 -16.93
N ARG A 143 4.67 13.71 -15.68
CA ARG A 143 5.44 12.61 -15.11
C ARG A 143 4.59 11.40 -14.72
N VAL A 144 3.29 11.60 -14.53
CA VAL A 144 2.34 10.53 -14.18
C VAL A 144 1.31 10.26 -15.27
N ALA A 145 1.32 11.06 -16.34
CA ALA A 145 0.42 10.94 -17.47
C ALA A 145 0.44 9.52 -18.05
N GLY A 146 -0.74 8.91 -18.24
CA GLY A 146 -0.91 7.57 -18.80
C GLY A 146 -0.54 6.40 -17.87
N MET A 147 -0.07 6.65 -16.64
CA MET A 147 0.23 5.57 -15.69
C MET A 147 -0.98 5.14 -14.83
N GLY A 148 -2.00 5.99 -14.75
CA GLY A 148 -3.20 5.83 -13.91
C GLY A 148 -2.89 5.31 -12.51
N ARG A 149 -3.48 4.16 -12.14
CA ARG A 149 -3.34 3.58 -10.78
C ARG A 149 -1.93 3.07 -10.45
N ARG A 150 -1.06 2.91 -11.46
CA ARG A 150 0.34 2.51 -11.25
C ARG A 150 1.19 3.67 -10.74
N ALA A 151 0.77 4.92 -10.99
CA ALA A 151 1.47 6.08 -10.47
C ALA A 151 1.37 6.12 -8.93
N VAL A 152 2.50 6.35 -8.28
CA VAL A 152 2.55 6.57 -6.82
C VAL A 152 3.23 7.90 -6.57
N TRP A 153 2.42 8.86 -6.13
CA TRP A 153 2.86 10.22 -5.84
C TRP A 153 2.14 10.77 -4.61
N GLU A 154 2.77 11.72 -3.93
CA GLU A 154 2.27 12.27 -2.68
C GLU A 154 2.59 13.75 -2.55
N TYR A 155 1.60 14.55 -2.14
CA TYR A 155 1.78 15.96 -1.81
C TYR A 155 2.49 16.14 -0.46
N ARG A 156 3.40 17.09 -0.38
CA ARG A 156 4.05 17.53 0.86
C ARG A 156 4.09 19.05 0.93
N ARG A 157 3.94 19.59 2.14
CA ARG A 157 4.01 21.04 2.37
C ARG A 157 5.45 21.57 2.34
N ASP A 158 6.41 20.73 2.72
CA ASP A 158 7.83 21.07 2.82
C ASP A 158 8.68 20.20 1.90
N ALA A 159 9.49 20.85 1.06
CA ALA A 159 10.43 20.22 0.15
C ALA A 159 11.58 19.49 0.87
N ASP A 160 12.02 19.96 2.04
CA ASP A 160 13.10 19.30 2.79
C ASP A 160 12.63 17.98 3.42
N GLU A 161 11.42 17.98 3.99
CA GLU A 161 10.76 16.75 4.42
C GLU A 161 10.56 15.77 3.25
N ALA A 162 10.09 16.27 2.10
CA ALA A 162 9.88 15.44 0.92
C ALA A 162 11.18 14.82 0.38
N ARG A 163 12.28 15.58 0.34
CA ARG A 163 13.61 15.08 -0.03
C ARG A 163 14.10 14.00 0.93
N ARG A 164 13.92 14.18 2.24
CA ARG A 164 14.29 13.18 3.26
C ARG A 164 13.51 11.87 3.06
N LEU A 165 12.19 11.98 2.87
CA LEU A 165 11.34 10.82 2.62
C LEU A 165 11.69 10.12 1.30
N TYR A 166 11.84 10.87 0.20
CA TYR A 166 12.27 10.32 -1.09
C TYR A 166 13.63 9.61 -0.97
N THR A 167 14.58 10.20 -0.26
CA THR A 167 15.91 9.62 -0.04
C THR A 167 15.82 8.30 0.73
N ALA A 168 14.99 8.24 1.78
CA ALA A 168 14.75 7.01 2.51
C ALA A 168 14.16 5.91 1.62
N LEU A 169 13.15 6.24 0.82
CA LEU A 169 12.52 5.32 -0.15
C LEU A 169 13.50 4.87 -1.23
N TYR A 170 14.35 5.77 -1.73
CA TYR A 170 15.36 5.48 -2.75
C TYR A 170 16.41 4.50 -2.21
N ASN A 171 16.94 4.78 -1.01
CA ASN A 171 17.93 3.92 -0.35
C ASN A 171 17.35 2.54 -0.01
N ALA A 172 16.05 2.46 0.25
CA ALA A 172 15.32 1.22 0.46
C ALA A 172 14.97 0.47 -0.84
N GLY A 173 15.34 0.98 -2.02
CA GLY A 173 15.04 0.34 -3.31
C GLY A 173 13.56 0.38 -3.72
N LEU A 174 12.76 1.26 -3.12
CA LEU A 174 11.30 1.32 -3.33
C LEU A 174 10.87 2.31 -4.42
N VAL A 175 11.80 3.10 -4.96
CA VAL A 175 11.53 4.08 -6.02
C VAL A 175 11.73 3.42 -7.38
N SER A 176 10.79 3.62 -8.32
CA SER A 176 10.81 3.01 -9.65
C SER A 176 10.43 4.01 -10.75
N ALA A 177 11.28 4.13 -11.77
CA ALA A 177 11.02 4.94 -12.96
C ALA A 177 10.48 4.04 -14.10
N GLU A 178 9.33 4.41 -14.67
CA GLU A 178 8.62 3.63 -15.69
C GLU A 178 8.13 4.52 -16.85
N PRO A 179 9.04 5.16 -17.61
CA PRO A 179 8.64 6.01 -18.74
C PRO A 179 8.06 5.19 -19.89
N PHE A 180 7.07 5.77 -20.58
CA PHE A 180 6.53 5.17 -21.81
C PHE A 180 7.50 5.36 -22.99
N PRO A 181 7.52 4.43 -23.97
CA PRO A 181 8.45 4.49 -25.10
C PRO A 181 8.45 5.80 -25.92
N ASN A 182 7.30 6.50 -25.96
CA ASN A 182 7.11 7.73 -26.72
C ASN A 182 7.00 8.98 -25.82
N SER A 183 7.34 8.86 -24.54
CA SER A 183 7.25 9.99 -23.62
C SER A 183 8.54 10.83 -23.66
N PRO A 184 8.50 12.09 -23.19
CA PRO A 184 9.71 12.91 -23.08
C PRO A 184 10.75 12.31 -22.12
N PHE A 185 10.39 11.29 -21.33
CA PHE A 185 11.23 10.62 -20.35
C PHE A 185 11.81 9.29 -20.84
N ALA A 186 11.50 8.88 -22.08
CA ALA A 186 11.99 7.62 -22.68
C ALA A 186 13.54 7.56 -22.82
N ASN A 187 14.19 8.71 -22.70
CA ASN A 187 15.64 8.89 -22.81
C ASN A 187 16.35 9.01 -21.46
N ASN A 188 15.63 8.88 -20.34
CA ASN A 188 16.23 8.88 -19.01
C ASN A 188 17.23 7.73 -18.84
N ALA A 189 18.17 7.87 -17.89
CA ALA A 189 19.18 6.84 -17.64
C ALA A 189 18.55 5.47 -17.39
N PHE A 190 19.08 4.42 -18.02
CA PHE A 190 18.59 3.05 -17.90
C PHE A 190 19.71 2.03 -17.95
N ASP A 191 19.41 0.84 -17.46
CA ASP A 191 20.23 -0.36 -17.58
C ASP A 191 19.55 -1.39 -18.49
N TRP A 192 20.33 -2.09 -19.30
CA TRP A 192 19.84 -3.29 -19.99
C TRP A 192 19.85 -4.46 -19.01
N VAL A 193 18.66 -4.99 -18.72
CA VAL A 193 18.50 -6.16 -17.85
C VAL A 193 17.85 -7.32 -18.60
N PRO A 194 18.15 -8.58 -18.26
CA PRO A 194 17.40 -9.72 -18.79
C PRO A 194 15.91 -9.55 -18.51
N ASP A 195 15.08 -9.74 -19.51
CA ASP A 195 13.63 -9.79 -19.41
C ASP A 195 13.20 -11.16 -18.88
N VAL A 196 13.66 -11.44 -17.67
CA VAL A 196 13.13 -12.52 -16.85
C VAL A 196 11.94 -11.94 -16.09
N ASN A 197 10.78 -12.57 -16.22
CA ASN A 197 9.63 -12.32 -15.38
C ASN A 197 9.53 -13.50 -14.39
N PRO A 198 10.42 -13.57 -13.39
CA PRO A 198 10.36 -14.65 -12.42
C PRO A 198 9.00 -14.60 -11.72
N PRO A 199 8.38 -15.76 -11.46
CA PRO A 199 7.13 -15.79 -10.71
C PRO A 199 7.38 -15.15 -9.34
N VAL A 200 6.58 -14.13 -9.01
CA VAL A 200 6.61 -13.51 -7.68
C VAL A 200 5.98 -14.49 -6.71
N VAL A 201 6.80 -15.04 -5.81
CA VAL A 201 6.34 -15.97 -4.76
C VAL A 201 6.15 -15.18 -3.48
N HIS A 202 4.97 -15.30 -2.88
CA HIS A 202 4.65 -14.68 -1.60
C HIS A 202 4.70 -15.72 -0.47
N ARG A 203 5.09 -15.29 0.73
CA ARG A 203 4.93 -16.10 1.93
C ARG A 203 3.45 -16.26 2.30
N ALA A 204 3.15 -17.35 3.01
CA ALA A 204 1.83 -17.55 3.56
C ALA A 204 1.55 -16.50 4.67
N PRO A 205 0.30 -15.99 4.80
CA PRO A 205 -0.07 -15.00 5.82
C PRO A 205 0.38 -15.34 7.25
N ILE A 206 0.31 -16.62 7.61
CA ILE A 206 0.69 -17.12 8.95
C ILE A 206 2.17 -16.94 9.27
N GLN A 207 3.01 -16.74 8.26
CA GLN A 207 4.44 -16.48 8.42
C GLN A 207 4.75 -14.98 8.47
N GLY A 208 3.78 -14.12 8.21
CA GLY A 208 3.97 -12.69 8.21
C GLY A 208 4.22 -12.13 9.61
N PHE A 209 5.06 -11.10 9.71
CA PHE A 209 5.25 -10.36 10.95
C PHE A 209 4.10 -9.38 11.18
N LEU A 210 3.46 -9.48 12.34
CA LEU A 210 2.35 -8.61 12.76
C LEU A 210 2.80 -7.83 14.01
N PRO A 211 3.20 -6.54 13.89
CA PRO A 211 3.69 -5.77 15.02
C PRO A 211 2.58 -5.60 16.08
N PRO A 212 2.85 -5.88 17.36
CA PRO A 212 1.88 -5.62 18.44
C PRO A 212 1.50 -4.13 18.45
N PRO A 213 0.23 -3.76 18.70
CA PRO A 213 -0.20 -2.37 18.70
C PRO A 213 0.68 -1.45 19.55
N GLU A 214 1.13 -1.93 20.71
CA GLU A 214 1.93 -1.19 21.68
C GLU A 214 3.34 -0.83 21.17
N THR A 215 3.79 -1.48 20.09
CA THR A 215 5.06 -1.17 19.42
C THR A 215 4.94 -0.06 18.38
N LEU A 216 3.73 0.25 17.91
CA LEU A 216 3.50 1.30 16.93
C LEU A 216 3.78 2.68 17.55
N ARG A 217 4.38 3.55 16.74
CA ARG A 217 4.72 4.92 17.14
C ARG A 217 4.13 5.89 16.11
N PRO A 218 3.56 7.02 16.54
CA PRO A 218 3.07 8.03 15.63
C PRO A 218 4.22 8.62 14.82
N THR A 219 4.04 8.68 13.50
CA THR A 219 4.94 9.41 12.63
C THR A 219 4.74 10.92 12.84
N GLN A 220 5.82 11.64 13.14
CA GLN A 220 5.75 13.07 13.41
C GLN A 220 5.38 13.86 12.14
N SER A 221 4.67 14.98 12.31
CA SER A 221 4.36 15.95 11.25
C SER A 221 3.50 15.45 10.08
N MET A 222 2.74 14.36 10.28
CA MET A 222 1.86 13.80 9.26
C MET A 222 0.42 14.30 9.40
N TYR A 223 -0.21 14.65 8.28
CA TYR A 223 -1.61 15.09 8.22
C TYR A 223 -2.57 13.97 7.79
N LYS A 224 -2.03 12.82 7.38
CA LYS A 224 -2.75 11.63 6.93
C LYS A 224 -2.02 10.39 7.42
N PHE A 225 -2.77 9.34 7.70
CA PHE A 225 -2.27 8.06 8.16
C PHE A 225 -2.90 6.95 7.35
N TYR A 226 -2.10 5.99 6.91
CA TYR A 226 -2.52 4.88 6.06
C TYR A 226 -2.39 3.59 6.86
N LEU A 227 -3.53 3.02 7.23
CA LEU A 227 -3.62 1.70 7.83
C LEU A 227 -3.54 0.65 6.72
N VAL A 228 -2.52 -0.20 6.74
CA VAL A 228 -2.43 -1.39 5.89
C VAL A 228 -2.82 -2.60 6.73
N LYS A 229 -4.01 -3.14 6.48
CA LYS A 229 -4.51 -4.36 7.13
C LYS A 229 -3.96 -5.61 6.43
N LYS A 230 -3.91 -5.59 5.10
CA LYS A 230 -3.38 -6.69 4.28
C LYS A 230 -2.36 -6.14 3.29
N GLY A 231 -1.13 -6.64 3.35
CA GLY A 231 0.05 -6.08 2.68
C GLY A 231 1.23 -7.05 2.69
N GLU A 232 2.34 -6.68 2.09
CA GLU A 232 3.65 -7.30 2.35
C GLU A 232 4.09 -7.04 3.80
N GLU A 233 3.82 -5.83 4.30
CA GLU A 233 3.97 -5.43 5.70
C GLU A 233 2.70 -4.71 6.16
N VAL A 234 2.20 -5.07 7.35
CA VAL A 234 1.03 -4.42 7.98
C VAL A 234 1.47 -3.35 8.96
N GLY A 235 0.63 -2.33 9.16
CA GLY A 235 0.98 -1.24 10.07
C GLY A 235 0.20 0.04 9.77
N ILE A 236 0.66 1.13 10.38
CA ILE A 236 0.16 2.48 10.12
C ILE A 236 1.33 3.33 9.63
N PHE A 237 1.17 3.89 8.43
CA PHE A 237 2.22 4.66 7.77
C PHE A 237 1.82 6.12 7.64
N GLY A 238 2.79 7.01 7.79
CA GLY A 238 2.60 8.46 7.63
C GLY A 238 2.59 8.93 6.17
N SER A 239 3.06 8.09 5.25
CA SER A 239 3.20 8.40 3.82
C SER A 239 2.39 7.44 2.96
N TRP A 240 1.76 7.99 1.91
CA TRP A 240 1.15 7.17 0.86
C TRP A 240 2.21 6.37 0.10
N CYS A 241 3.36 6.96 -0.18
CA CYS A 241 4.47 6.26 -0.84
C CYS A 241 4.89 5.00 -0.05
N GLU A 242 5.03 5.12 1.27
CA GLU A 242 5.35 3.99 2.16
C GLU A 242 4.25 2.92 2.18
N ALA A 243 3.00 3.31 2.31
CA ALA A 243 1.86 2.39 2.32
C ALA A 243 1.71 1.69 0.96
N ALA A 244 1.82 2.45 -0.13
CA ALA A 244 1.72 1.95 -1.50
C ALA A 244 2.79 0.92 -1.81
N ALA A 245 4.04 1.13 -1.37
CA ALA A 245 5.14 0.17 -1.55
C ALA A 245 4.80 -1.19 -0.93
N ARG A 246 4.15 -1.21 0.25
CA ARG A 246 3.81 -2.43 0.98
C ARG A 246 2.63 -3.18 0.40
N ILE A 247 1.78 -2.55 -0.39
CA ILE A 247 0.64 -3.22 -1.02
C ILE A 247 0.88 -3.54 -2.49
N ASN A 248 1.93 -2.98 -3.11
CA ASN A 248 2.09 -2.93 -4.56
C ASN A 248 2.12 -4.31 -5.24
N SER A 249 2.82 -5.29 -4.67
CA SER A 249 2.90 -6.65 -5.24
C SER A 249 1.60 -7.44 -5.08
N LEU A 250 0.73 -7.02 -4.16
CA LEU A 250 -0.58 -7.64 -3.89
C LEU A 250 -1.73 -6.92 -4.60
N LYS A 251 -1.46 -5.79 -5.26
CA LYS A 251 -2.44 -5.10 -6.12
C LYS A 251 -2.77 -5.99 -7.32
N GLY A 252 -4.07 -6.11 -7.63
CA GLY A 252 -4.57 -6.94 -8.73
C GLY A 252 -4.87 -8.39 -8.39
N ILE A 253 -4.38 -8.92 -7.26
CA ILE A 253 -4.77 -10.25 -6.76
C ILE A 253 -5.81 -10.21 -5.62
N GLY A 254 -6.34 -9.01 -5.32
CA GLY A 254 -7.36 -8.81 -4.28
C GLY A 254 -6.90 -9.11 -2.85
N LYS A 255 -5.58 -9.15 -2.60
CA LYS A 255 -4.99 -9.44 -1.28
C LYS A 255 -4.48 -8.20 -0.54
N ALA A 256 -4.51 -7.04 -1.17
CA ALA A 256 -4.19 -5.77 -0.53
C ALA A 256 -5.44 -5.15 0.10
N GLU A 257 -5.34 -4.68 1.35
CA GLU A 257 -6.40 -3.96 2.04
C GLU A 257 -5.80 -2.84 2.88
N TRP A 258 -6.23 -1.60 2.60
CA TRP A 258 -5.75 -0.42 3.30
C TRP A 258 -6.84 0.64 3.42
N LYS A 259 -6.68 1.55 4.38
CA LYS A 259 -7.57 2.70 4.58
C LYS A 259 -6.81 3.93 5.05
N ARG A 260 -7.22 5.09 4.54
CA ARG A 260 -6.71 6.40 4.96
C ARG A 260 -7.51 6.91 6.16
N TYR A 261 -6.81 7.56 7.08
CA TYR A 261 -7.37 8.27 8.23
C TYR A 261 -6.73 9.66 8.35
N SER A 262 -7.50 10.63 8.83
CA SER A 262 -7.05 11.99 9.14
C SER A 262 -6.26 12.09 10.46
N SER A 263 -6.41 11.10 11.35
CA SER A 263 -5.84 11.11 12.71
C SER A 263 -5.15 9.79 13.07
N TRP A 264 -3.98 9.90 13.71
CA TRP A 264 -3.21 8.76 14.21
C TRP A 264 -4.04 7.94 15.20
N SER A 265 -4.70 8.59 16.17
CA SER A 265 -5.47 7.89 17.21
C SER A 265 -6.58 7.02 16.60
N ARG A 266 -7.19 7.48 15.52
CA ARG A 266 -8.22 6.73 14.79
C ARG A 266 -7.62 5.55 14.01
N ALA A 267 -6.53 5.77 13.27
CA ALA A 267 -5.81 4.70 12.59
C ALA A 267 -5.31 3.64 13.59
N TYR A 268 -4.80 4.07 14.75
CA TYR A 268 -4.33 3.22 15.84
C TYR A 268 -5.45 2.37 16.44
N ARG A 269 -6.60 2.98 16.76
CA ARG A 269 -7.78 2.26 17.25
C ARG A 269 -8.22 1.18 16.25
N MET A 270 -8.23 1.50 14.96
CA MET A 270 -8.61 0.58 13.89
C MET A 270 -7.59 -0.54 13.66
N TYR A 271 -6.29 -0.23 13.73
CA TYR A 271 -5.22 -1.24 13.70
C TYR A 271 -5.34 -2.19 14.89
N ARG A 272 -5.50 -1.64 16.10
CA ARG A 272 -5.62 -2.40 17.35
C ARG A 272 -6.81 -3.37 17.28
N ARG A 273 -7.98 -2.91 16.83
CA ARG A 273 -9.16 -3.75 16.59
C ARG A 273 -8.83 -4.88 15.61
N ALA A 274 -8.29 -4.55 14.43
CA ALA A 274 -7.95 -5.55 13.41
C ALA A 274 -6.93 -6.58 13.90
N PHE A 275 -5.97 -6.17 14.75
CA PHE A 275 -4.98 -7.06 15.34
C PHE A 275 -5.61 -8.09 16.28
N TYR A 276 -6.50 -7.67 17.18
CA TYR A 276 -7.13 -8.57 18.14
C TYR A 276 -8.24 -9.44 17.54
N LEU A 277 -8.86 -8.99 16.44
CA LEU A 277 -9.82 -9.77 15.66
C LEU A 277 -9.17 -10.69 14.61
N ASP A 278 -7.83 -10.77 14.57
CA ASP A 278 -7.06 -11.57 13.59
C ASP A 278 -7.38 -11.22 12.12
N GLU A 279 -7.70 -9.95 11.84
CA GLU A 279 -8.00 -9.44 10.50
C GLU A 279 -6.74 -9.04 9.71
N LEU A 280 -5.59 -8.91 10.38
CA LEU A 280 -4.33 -8.50 9.77
C LEU A 280 -3.67 -9.66 9.01
N SER A 281 -3.11 -9.38 7.84
CA SER A 281 -2.44 -10.39 7.01
C SER A 281 -1.21 -9.81 6.31
N ALA A 282 -0.01 -10.23 6.74
CA ALA A 282 1.25 -9.90 6.09
C ALA A 282 1.72 -11.02 5.15
N THR A 283 1.93 -10.70 3.87
CA THR A 283 2.29 -11.65 2.79
C THR A 283 3.47 -11.14 1.96
N PRO A 284 4.67 -11.02 2.57
CA PRO A 284 5.84 -10.46 1.90
C PRO A 284 6.26 -11.32 0.71
N VAL A 285 6.83 -10.68 -0.31
CA VAL A 285 7.51 -11.38 -1.41
C VAL A 285 8.75 -12.09 -0.85
N VAL A 286 8.95 -13.37 -1.17
CA VAL A 286 10.10 -14.15 -0.71
C VAL A 286 11.40 -13.52 -1.20
N GLY A 287 12.29 -13.16 -0.27
CA GLY A 287 13.53 -12.42 -0.56
C GLY A 287 13.34 -10.96 -0.94
N GLY A 288 12.12 -10.42 -0.81
CA GLY A 288 11.80 -9.02 -1.04
C GLY A 288 12.18 -8.11 0.14
N HIS A 289 12.01 -6.80 -0.02
CA HIS A 289 12.39 -5.78 0.96
C HIS A 289 11.69 -5.93 2.32
N PHE A 290 10.50 -6.52 2.35
CA PHE A 290 9.68 -6.68 3.56
C PHE A 290 9.72 -8.12 4.11
N ASP A 291 10.57 -8.99 3.55
CA ASP A 291 10.72 -10.35 4.03
C ASP A 291 11.68 -10.41 5.23
N VAL A 292 11.13 -10.31 6.44
CA VAL A 292 11.92 -10.38 7.69
C VAL A 292 12.55 -11.75 7.97
N HIS A 293 12.24 -12.77 7.17
CA HIS A 293 12.79 -14.13 7.29
C HIS A 293 13.87 -14.45 6.25
N ALA A 294 14.26 -13.47 5.44
CA ALA A 294 15.28 -13.61 4.39
C ALA A 294 16.71 -13.51 4.92
#